data_AF-A0A961C3X9-F1
#
_entry.id   AF-A0A961C3X9-F1
#
_cell.length_a   1.000
_cell.length_b   1.000
_cell.length_c   1.000
_cell.angle_alpha   90.00
_cell.angle_beta   90.00
_cell.angle_gamma   90.00
#
_symmetry.space_group_name_H-M   'P 1'
#
loop_
_entity.id
_entity.type
_entity.pdbx_description
1 polymer ?
#
loop_
_entity_poly.entity_id
_entity_poly.type
_entity_poly.pdbx_seq_one_letter_code
_entity_poly.pdbx_strand_id
1 'polypeptide(L)'
;MSDPNFPPPPGGTPPPPGNPGEPAWGTPPPAAPPPSGPPPGNFGAPPPGSPPPPGGFGSPPPPGGFGGPPPPGGFGGDGGFTPPPAQPYGGGGEMPQLDVGSAISYGWKKFSENIGPFVILMVAVFIVSVVLSILQNLLSPDSGGLSSFIISMVLVGITWIVTSIVQAGVWRAGLGVTKGTTPSIEQLTNTDNLVPYILTNVVIGIGFVIGLVLCVLPGIAWLIFTAFAPLIALEKGVGPGEAISQSISWVKDNFGQVFVILLVSYIVYIVGACLCGIGLLATVPIALVAITYTYRALNNELVVP
;
A
#
# COMPACT_ATOMS: atom_id res chain seq x y z
N MET A 1 -48.93 -31.07 59.14
CA MET A 1 -49.29 -30.49 57.83
C MET A 1 -49.02 -29.00 57.93
N SER A 2 -48.29 -28.46 56.94
CA SER A 2 -47.92 -27.06 56.71
C SER A 2 -47.05 -26.37 57.78
N ASP A 3 -45.76 -26.31 57.50
CA ASP A 3 -44.69 -25.57 58.19
C ASP A 3 -44.74 -24.08 57.79
N PRO A 4 -44.91 -23.11 58.73
CA PRO A 4 -44.97 -21.69 58.42
C PRO A 4 -43.71 -20.98 58.95
N ASN A 5 -42.61 -21.03 58.21
CA ASN A 5 -41.40 -20.28 58.56
C ASN A 5 -40.56 -19.95 57.32
N PHE A 6 -40.93 -18.90 56.58
CA PHE A 6 -39.95 -18.10 55.83
C PHE A 6 -40.42 -16.63 55.79
N PRO A 7 -39.62 -15.67 56.30
CA PRO A 7 -39.90 -14.24 56.19
C PRO A 7 -39.62 -13.71 54.77
N PRO A 8 -40.30 -12.63 54.34
CA PRO A 8 -40.05 -12.00 53.04
C PRO A 8 -38.67 -11.30 53.00
N PRO A 9 -38.03 -11.19 51.82
CA PRO A 9 -36.69 -10.63 51.69
C PRO A 9 -36.63 -9.12 51.99
N PRO A 10 -35.51 -8.59 52.50
CA PRO A 10 -35.36 -7.17 52.85
C PRO A 10 -35.48 -6.26 51.62
N GLY A 11 -36.23 -5.16 51.79
CA GLY A 11 -36.38 -4.09 50.80
C GLY A 11 -35.03 -3.47 50.43
N GLY A 12 -34.78 -3.39 49.12
CA GLY A 12 -33.58 -2.76 48.57
C GLY A 12 -33.51 -1.27 48.91
N THR A 13 -32.32 -0.82 49.31
CA THR A 13 -31.96 0.60 49.42
C THR A 13 -32.07 1.29 48.05
N PRO A 14 -32.45 2.58 47.99
CA PRO A 14 -32.50 3.32 46.74
C PRO A 14 -31.09 3.50 46.12
N PRO A 15 -30.94 3.48 44.78
CA PRO A 15 -29.67 3.73 44.14
C PRO A 15 -29.23 5.21 44.30
N PRO A 16 -27.92 5.49 44.28
CA PRO A 16 -27.39 6.85 44.38
C PRO A 16 -27.74 7.68 43.13
N PRO A 17 -27.76 9.03 43.21
CA PRO A 17 -28.04 9.88 42.07
C PRO A 17 -26.96 9.70 40.97
N GLY A 18 -27.39 9.32 39.77
CA GLY A 18 -26.50 9.16 38.61
C GLY A 18 -25.93 10.49 38.13
N ASN A 19 -24.63 10.51 37.89
CA ASN A 19 -23.86 11.58 37.27
C ASN A 19 -24.24 11.68 35.77
N PRO A 20 -24.52 12.86 35.19
CA PRO A 20 -24.94 12.97 33.80
C PRO A 20 -23.71 12.87 32.88
N GLY A 21 -23.47 11.70 32.28
CA GLY A 21 -22.33 11.61 31.35
C GLY A 21 -21.98 10.29 30.67
N GLU A 22 -22.72 9.19 30.80
CA GLU A 22 -22.33 7.91 30.16
C GLU A 22 -23.47 7.29 29.33
N PRO A 23 -23.23 6.88 28.06
CA PRO A 23 -24.19 6.14 27.26
C PRO A 23 -24.20 4.65 27.62
N ALA A 24 -25.38 4.15 28.00
CA ALA A 24 -25.63 2.73 28.28
C ALA A 24 -25.71 1.91 26.97
N TRP A 25 -24.88 0.87 26.88
CA TRP A 25 -24.95 -0.15 25.85
C TRP A 25 -26.16 -1.07 26.08
N GLY A 26 -27.03 -1.22 25.08
CA GLY A 26 -27.90 -2.40 24.96
C GLY A 26 -29.39 -2.14 24.72
N THR A 27 -29.77 -1.72 23.51
CA THR A 27 -31.01 -2.16 22.83
C THR A 27 -30.81 -2.11 21.30
N PRO A 28 -31.24 -3.12 20.52
CA PRO A 28 -31.21 -3.03 19.07
C PRO A 28 -32.30 -2.05 18.57
N PRO A 29 -32.04 -1.24 17.53
CA PRO A 29 -33.03 -0.33 16.97
C PRO A 29 -34.15 -1.11 16.24
N PRO A 30 -35.41 -0.62 16.25
CA PRO A 30 -36.51 -1.24 15.52
C PRO A 30 -36.27 -1.20 14.00
N ALA A 31 -36.69 -2.27 13.32
CA ALA A 31 -36.49 -2.49 11.89
C ALA A 31 -37.12 -1.38 11.02
N ALA A 32 -36.38 -0.93 10.00
CA ALA A 32 -36.86 0.02 9.01
C ALA A 32 -37.93 -0.62 8.09
N PRO A 33 -38.97 0.13 7.67
CA PRO A 33 -39.93 -0.36 6.69
C PRO A 33 -39.28 -0.49 5.29
N PRO A 34 -39.77 -1.40 4.44
CA PRO A 34 -39.18 -1.66 3.12
C PRO A 34 -39.30 -0.44 2.19
N PRO A 35 -38.36 -0.26 1.23
CA PRO A 35 -38.42 0.86 0.28
C PRO A 35 -39.68 0.80 -0.58
N SER A 36 -40.43 1.89 -0.65
CA SER A 36 -41.52 2.06 -1.61
C SER A 36 -40.95 2.09 -3.04
N GLY A 37 -41.46 1.22 -3.91
CA GLY A 37 -41.09 1.17 -5.33
C GLY A 37 -41.38 2.48 -6.07
N PRO A 38 -40.77 2.68 -7.26
CA PRO A 38 -41.01 3.87 -8.06
C PRO A 38 -42.48 3.94 -8.52
N PRO A 39 -43.08 5.14 -8.60
CA PRO A 39 -44.46 5.29 -9.06
C PRO A 39 -44.61 4.91 -10.55
N PRO A 40 -45.77 4.42 -11.00
CA PRO A 40 -46.00 4.13 -12.41
C PRO A 40 -45.91 5.41 -13.24
N GLY A 41 -44.91 5.48 -14.10
CA GLY A 41 -44.77 6.54 -15.10
C GLY A 41 -45.91 6.48 -16.12
N ASN A 42 -46.71 7.53 -16.14
CA ASN A 42 -47.77 7.79 -17.09
C ASN A 42 -47.20 7.84 -18.52
N PHE A 43 -47.70 6.99 -19.43
CA PHE A 43 -47.37 7.02 -20.85
C PHE A 43 -47.92 8.30 -21.49
N GLY A 44 -47.10 9.35 -21.53
CA GLY A 44 -47.34 10.57 -22.28
C GLY A 44 -46.66 10.53 -23.65
N ALA A 45 -47.39 10.92 -24.69
CA ALA A 45 -46.91 10.99 -26.08
C ALA A 45 -45.69 11.94 -26.24
N PRO A 46 -44.81 11.70 -27.24
CA PRO A 46 -43.64 12.55 -27.47
C PRO A 46 -44.05 13.95 -27.98
N PRO A 47 -43.36 15.03 -27.56
CA PRO A 47 -43.62 16.38 -28.05
C PRO A 47 -43.12 16.58 -29.51
N PRO A 48 -43.75 17.49 -30.31
CA PRO A 48 -43.38 17.72 -31.70
C PRO A 48 -41.98 18.35 -31.83
N GLY A 49 -41.21 17.86 -32.81
CA GLY A 49 -39.84 18.30 -33.09
C GLY A 49 -39.73 19.77 -33.50
N SER A 50 -38.64 20.40 -33.07
CA SER A 50 -38.23 21.74 -33.50
C SER A 50 -37.73 21.74 -34.96
N PRO A 51 -37.95 22.82 -35.73
CA PRO A 51 -37.57 22.89 -37.14
C PRO A 51 -36.03 23.03 -37.33
N PRO A 52 -35.48 22.59 -38.49
CA PRO A 52 -34.05 22.67 -38.76
C PRO A 52 -33.59 24.10 -39.12
N PRO A 53 -32.33 24.47 -38.80
CA PRO A 53 -31.78 25.78 -39.15
C PRO A 53 -31.47 25.91 -40.66
N PRO A 54 -31.52 27.12 -41.25
CA PRO A 54 -31.34 27.34 -42.69
C PRO A 54 -29.90 27.13 -43.17
N GLY A 55 -29.78 26.59 -44.38
CA GLY A 55 -28.52 26.17 -45.00
C GLY A 55 -27.49 27.29 -45.21
N GLY A 56 -26.23 26.93 -44.95
CA GLY A 56 -25.02 27.67 -45.32
C GLY A 56 -24.12 26.82 -46.22
N PHE A 57 -23.56 27.47 -47.23
CA PHE A 57 -22.80 26.89 -48.33
C PHE A 57 -21.40 26.37 -47.91
N GLY A 58 -21.09 25.13 -48.33
CA GLY A 58 -19.82 24.75 -48.97
C GLY A 58 -18.56 24.50 -48.13
N SER A 59 -18.19 23.22 -47.97
CA SER A 59 -16.81 22.74 -48.09
C SER A 59 -16.79 21.23 -48.42
N PRO A 60 -15.87 20.73 -49.28
CA PRO A 60 -15.94 19.39 -49.86
C PRO A 60 -15.55 18.27 -48.87
N PRO A 61 -16.08 17.03 -49.02
CA PRO A 61 -15.76 15.91 -48.13
C PRO A 61 -14.36 15.33 -48.41
N PRO A 62 -13.65 14.84 -47.39
CA PRO A 62 -12.36 14.15 -47.56
C PRO A 62 -12.53 12.78 -48.24
N PRO A 63 -11.53 12.29 -49.02
CA PRO A 63 -11.63 11.06 -49.80
C PRO A 63 -11.76 9.79 -48.94
N GLY A 64 -12.61 8.87 -49.40
CA GLY A 64 -12.93 7.60 -48.74
C GLY A 64 -11.72 6.72 -48.43
N GLY A 65 -11.60 6.34 -47.16
CA GLY A 65 -10.70 5.31 -46.66
C GLY A 65 -11.45 4.02 -46.37
N PHE A 66 -10.86 2.91 -46.82
CA PHE A 66 -11.37 1.55 -46.78
C PHE A 66 -11.76 1.08 -45.37
N GLY A 67 -12.89 0.37 -45.27
CA GLY A 67 -13.44 -0.16 -44.03
C GLY A 67 -12.51 -1.16 -43.35
N GLY A 68 -12.23 -0.91 -42.06
CA GLY A 68 -11.70 -1.93 -41.15
C GLY A 68 -12.82 -2.88 -40.68
N PRO A 69 -12.50 -4.14 -40.35
CA PRO A 69 -13.49 -5.12 -39.90
C PRO A 69 -14.12 -4.69 -38.56
N PRO A 70 -15.42 -4.99 -38.32
CA PRO A 70 -16.11 -4.63 -37.09
C PRO A 70 -15.55 -5.40 -35.88
N PRO A 71 -15.52 -4.80 -34.68
CA PRO A 71 -15.10 -5.49 -33.46
C PRO A 71 -16.03 -6.67 -33.15
N PRO A 72 -15.51 -7.83 -32.71
CA PRO A 72 -16.34 -8.99 -32.37
C PRO A 72 -17.34 -8.67 -31.25
N GLY A 73 -18.62 -8.92 -31.53
CA GLY A 73 -19.70 -8.78 -30.56
C GLY A 73 -19.53 -9.75 -29.39
N GLY A 74 -19.33 -9.19 -28.20
CA GLY A 74 -19.33 -9.92 -26.94
C GLY A 74 -20.76 -10.03 -26.38
N PHE A 75 -21.25 -11.26 -26.33
CA PHE A 75 -22.47 -11.67 -25.64
C PHE A 75 -22.39 -11.40 -24.14
N GLY A 76 -23.55 -11.13 -23.54
CA GLY A 76 -23.71 -10.70 -22.15
C GLY A 76 -23.23 -11.68 -21.08
N GLY A 77 -22.95 -11.09 -19.91
CA GLY A 77 -22.66 -11.78 -18.67
C GLY A 77 -22.67 -10.78 -17.51
N ASP A 78 -23.76 -10.79 -16.75
CA ASP A 78 -23.88 -10.16 -15.44
C ASP A 78 -22.73 -10.60 -14.51
N GLY A 79 -21.96 -9.63 -14.03
CA GLY A 79 -20.81 -9.89 -13.16
C GLY A 79 -20.00 -8.61 -12.91
N GLY A 80 -20.68 -7.53 -12.54
CA GLY A 80 -20.06 -6.23 -12.30
C GLY A 80 -19.24 -6.20 -11.02
N PHE A 81 -17.95 -6.54 -11.11
CA PHE A 81 -16.95 -6.00 -10.19
C PHE A 81 -16.71 -4.55 -10.64
N THR A 82 -17.31 -3.58 -9.94
CA THR A 82 -16.99 -2.17 -10.18
C THR A 82 -15.61 -1.91 -9.60
N PRO A 83 -14.61 -1.48 -10.39
CA PRO A 83 -13.33 -1.07 -9.83
C PRO A 83 -13.57 0.12 -8.88
N PRO A 84 -12.79 0.24 -7.78
CA PRO A 84 -12.93 1.35 -6.86
C PRO A 84 -12.77 2.69 -7.60
N PRO A 85 -13.51 3.74 -7.19
CA PRO A 85 -13.54 5.01 -7.90
C PRO A 85 -12.13 5.59 -8.02
N ALA A 86 -11.70 5.80 -9.27
CA ALA A 86 -10.46 6.48 -9.61
C ALA A 86 -10.42 7.83 -8.87
N GLN A 87 -9.39 8.02 -8.04
CA GLN A 87 -9.14 9.29 -7.37
C GLN A 87 -8.90 10.38 -8.42
N PRO A 88 -9.45 11.59 -8.25
CA PRO A 88 -9.28 12.67 -9.20
C PRO A 88 -7.91 13.29 -9.01
N TYR A 89 -6.93 12.90 -9.84
CA TYR A 89 -5.70 13.68 -9.98
C TYR A 89 -5.39 13.90 -11.46
N GLY A 90 -5.25 15.19 -11.81
CA GLY A 90 -5.11 15.67 -13.18
C GLY A 90 -3.78 15.24 -13.81
N GLY A 91 -3.88 14.59 -14.97
CA GLY A 91 -2.76 14.08 -15.75
C GLY A 91 -2.97 12.60 -16.03
N GLY A 92 -3.21 12.24 -17.29
CA GLY A 92 -3.59 10.90 -17.72
C GLY A 92 -2.67 9.82 -17.14
N GLY A 93 -3.17 9.12 -16.12
CA GLY A 93 -2.47 7.98 -15.55
C GLY A 93 -2.45 6.83 -16.54
N GLU A 94 -1.33 6.13 -16.62
CA GLU A 94 -1.15 4.95 -17.47
C GLU A 94 -1.22 3.69 -16.62
N MET A 95 -1.76 2.60 -17.17
CA MET A 95 -1.68 1.30 -16.52
C MET A 95 -0.25 0.77 -16.62
N PRO A 96 0.45 0.58 -15.49
CA PRO A 96 1.82 0.10 -15.50
C PRO A 96 1.87 -1.34 -16.02
N GLN A 97 2.87 -1.64 -16.84
CA GLN A 97 3.08 -2.97 -17.39
C GLN A 97 4.00 -3.78 -16.47
N LEU A 98 3.67 -5.05 -16.24
CA LEU A 98 4.49 -5.94 -15.44
C LEU A 98 5.68 -6.48 -16.25
N ASP A 99 6.59 -5.57 -16.61
CA ASP A 99 7.82 -5.83 -17.35
C ASP A 99 9.01 -5.13 -16.69
N VAL A 100 10.18 -5.77 -16.78
CA VAL A 100 11.44 -5.30 -16.19
C VAL A 100 11.91 -4.02 -16.85
N GLY A 101 11.85 -3.96 -18.18
CA GLY A 101 12.25 -2.78 -18.93
C GLY A 101 11.41 -1.57 -18.57
N SER A 102 10.09 -1.75 -18.51
CA SER A 102 9.15 -0.71 -18.08
C SER A 102 9.40 -0.26 -16.64
N ALA A 103 9.55 -1.18 -15.69
CA ALA A 103 9.77 -0.83 -14.27
C ALA A 103 11.08 -0.06 -14.04
N ILE A 104 12.19 -0.51 -14.63
CA ILE A 104 13.50 0.15 -14.48
C ILE A 104 13.54 1.48 -15.26
N SER A 105 12.98 1.53 -16.47
CA SER A 105 12.91 2.78 -17.25
C SER A 105 12.06 3.83 -16.54
N TYR A 106 10.93 3.41 -15.95
CA TYR A 106 10.10 4.27 -15.11
C TYR A 106 10.86 4.76 -13.88
N GLY A 107 11.57 3.86 -13.18
CA GLY A 107 12.42 4.22 -12.04
C GLY A 107 13.49 5.25 -12.39
N TRP A 108 14.17 5.07 -13.53
CA TRP A 108 15.15 6.03 -14.05
C TRP A 108 14.52 7.38 -14.39
N LYS A 109 13.38 7.37 -15.09
CA LYS A 109 12.64 8.58 -15.47
C LYS A 109 12.25 9.39 -14.23
N LYS A 110 11.56 8.77 -13.28
CA LYS A 110 11.07 9.44 -12.08
C LYS A 110 12.19 9.89 -11.15
N PHE A 111 13.29 9.13 -11.07
CA PHE A 111 14.51 9.59 -10.40
C PHE A 111 15.06 10.85 -11.07
N SER A 112 15.20 10.85 -12.40
CA SER A 112 15.74 11.98 -13.17
C SER A 112 14.89 13.25 -13.05
N GLU A 113 13.57 13.10 -12.95
CA GLU A 113 12.62 14.20 -12.69
C GLU A 113 12.71 14.74 -11.25
N ASN A 114 13.15 13.90 -10.30
CA ASN A 114 13.14 14.19 -8.87
C ASN A 114 14.52 14.03 -8.21
N ILE A 115 15.62 14.31 -8.93
CA ILE A 115 16.99 14.07 -8.43
C ILE A 115 17.22 14.78 -7.10
N GLY A 116 16.95 16.09 -7.04
CA GLY A 116 17.13 16.90 -5.83
C GLY A 116 16.37 16.34 -4.62
N PRO A 117 15.04 16.17 -4.73
CA PRO A 117 14.23 15.55 -3.68
C PRO A 117 14.72 14.18 -3.20
N PHE A 118 15.06 13.27 -4.12
CA PHE A 118 15.58 11.94 -3.76
C PHE A 118 16.94 12.03 -3.06
N VAL A 119 17.85 12.85 -3.57
CA VAL A 119 19.18 13.05 -2.95
C VAL A 119 19.01 13.61 -1.54
N ILE A 120 18.15 14.60 -1.33
CA ILE A 120 17.86 15.16 0.01
C ILE A 120 17.30 14.09 0.95
N LEU A 121 16.33 13.31 0.47
CA LEU A 121 15.73 12.22 1.25
C LEU A 121 16.78 11.16 1.62
N MET A 122 17.64 10.77 0.68
CA MET A 122 18.71 9.80 0.93
C MET A 122 19.79 10.33 1.87
N VAL A 123 20.19 11.59 1.73
CA VAL A 123 21.13 12.23 2.66
C VAL A 123 20.52 12.29 4.06
N ALA A 124 19.22 12.60 4.19
CA ALA A 124 18.53 12.56 5.48
C ALA A 124 18.54 11.14 6.08
N VAL A 125 18.20 10.12 5.29
CA VAL A 125 18.27 8.71 5.72
C VAL A 125 19.69 8.32 6.13
N PHE A 126 20.70 8.70 5.35
CA PHE A 126 22.11 8.42 5.64
C PHE A 126 22.57 9.10 6.94
N ILE A 127 22.23 10.37 7.16
CA ILE A 127 22.53 11.08 8.42
C ILE A 127 21.89 10.35 9.59
N VAL A 128 20.61 9.97 9.49
CA VAL A 128 19.92 9.22 10.55
C VAL A 128 20.64 7.89 10.81
N SER A 129 21.01 7.14 9.76
CA SER A 129 21.76 5.88 9.90
C SER A 129 23.13 6.08 10.56
N VAL A 130 23.88 7.12 10.20
CA VAL A 130 25.18 7.43 10.82
C VAL A 130 25.01 7.81 12.29
N VAL A 131 24.03 8.67 12.61
CA VAL A 131 23.74 9.06 14.00
C VAL A 131 23.35 7.85 14.84
N LEU A 132 22.47 6.98 14.33
CA LEU A 132 22.09 5.75 15.02
C LEU A 132 23.27 4.81 15.20
N SER A 133 24.13 4.68 14.18
CA SER A 133 25.34 3.85 14.28
C SER A 133 26.33 4.39 15.32
N ILE A 134 26.57 5.71 15.35
CA ILE A 134 27.42 6.34 16.38
C ILE A 134 26.81 6.13 17.76
N LEU A 135 25.51 6.39 17.93
CA LEU A 135 24.81 6.21 19.20
C LEU A 135 24.87 4.76 19.67
N GLN A 136 24.65 3.81 18.76
CA GLN A 136 24.76 2.39 19.07
C GLN A 136 26.18 2.02 19.53
N ASN A 137 27.22 2.52 18.86
CA ASN A 137 28.61 2.28 19.28
C ASN A 137 28.94 2.94 20.63
N LEU A 138 28.46 4.16 20.89
CA LEU A 138 28.71 4.88 22.15
C LEU A 138 27.96 4.29 23.35
N LEU A 139 26.77 3.71 23.13
CA LEU A 139 25.95 3.12 24.19
C LEU A 139 26.19 1.61 24.37
N SER A 140 26.92 0.98 23.46
CA SER A 140 27.23 -0.46 23.55
C SER A 140 28.15 -0.72 24.74
N PRO A 141 27.80 -1.65 25.65
CA PRO A 141 28.65 -1.97 26.79
C PRO A 141 29.97 -2.65 26.36
N ASP A 142 31.10 -2.18 26.89
CA ASP A 142 32.43 -2.73 26.59
C ASP A 142 32.76 -4.02 27.36
N SER A 143 32.04 -4.29 28.45
CA SER A 143 32.26 -5.47 29.29
C SER A 143 31.39 -6.66 28.87
N GLY A 144 31.89 -7.88 28.97
CA GLY A 144 31.09 -9.09 28.75
C GLY A 144 30.11 -9.37 29.90
N GLY A 145 29.06 -10.16 29.64
CA GLY A 145 28.11 -10.64 30.65
C GLY A 145 26.65 -10.55 30.22
N LEU A 146 25.76 -11.11 31.04
CA LEU A 146 24.30 -11.13 30.76
C LEU A 146 23.69 -9.73 30.72
N SER A 147 24.12 -8.82 31.59
CA SER A 147 23.64 -7.42 31.59
C SER A 147 24.00 -6.72 30.29
N SER A 148 25.25 -6.86 29.84
CA SER A 148 25.73 -6.28 28.58
C SER A 148 25.00 -6.84 27.36
N PHE A 149 24.73 -8.16 27.37
CA PHE A 149 23.95 -8.81 26.33
C PHE A 149 22.52 -8.26 26.26
N ILE A 150 21.84 -8.12 27.41
CA ILE A 150 20.47 -7.58 27.46
C ILE A 150 20.44 -6.13 26.96
N ILE A 151 21.38 -5.29 27.41
CA ILE A 151 21.48 -3.89 26.95
C ILE A 151 21.70 -3.84 25.43
N SER A 152 22.63 -4.66 24.92
CA SER A 152 22.92 -4.71 23.47
C SER A 152 21.69 -5.15 22.65
N MET A 153 20.93 -6.14 23.13
CA MET A 153 19.69 -6.57 22.48
C MET A 153 18.61 -5.49 22.48
N VAL A 154 18.45 -4.76 23.58
CA VAL A 154 17.52 -3.62 23.65
C VAL A 154 17.94 -2.52 22.67
N LEU A 155 19.22 -2.16 22.61
CA LEU A 155 19.75 -1.15 21.67
C LEU A 155 19.57 -1.56 20.21
N VAL A 156 19.83 -2.83 19.87
CA VAL A 156 19.58 -3.37 18.54
C VAL A 156 18.09 -3.31 18.20
N GLY A 157 17.21 -3.70 19.12
CA GLY A 157 15.77 -3.64 18.94
C GLY A 157 15.27 -2.22 18.68
N ILE A 158 15.73 -1.25 19.47
CA ILE A 158 15.41 0.18 19.28
C ILE A 158 15.91 0.67 17.92
N THR A 159 17.16 0.38 17.57
CA THR A 159 17.76 0.78 16.29
C THR A 159 17.01 0.19 15.11
N TRP A 160 16.59 -1.08 15.21
CA TRP A 160 15.79 -1.75 14.20
C TRP A 160 14.40 -1.12 14.04
N ILE A 161 13.73 -0.75 15.14
CA ILE A 161 12.44 -0.05 15.10
C ILE A 161 12.58 1.30 14.41
N VAL A 162 13.56 2.13 14.82
CA VAL A 162 13.77 3.45 14.22
C VAL A 162 14.09 3.34 12.73
N THR A 163 14.97 2.40 12.36
CA THR A 163 15.31 2.14 10.95
C THR A 163 14.09 1.69 10.15
N SER A 164 13.22 0.87 10.73
CA SER A 164 11.97 0.43 10.08
C SER A 164 11.02 1.61 9.82
N ILE A 165 10.91 2.56 10.75
CA ILE A 165 10.10 3.78 10.55
C ILE A 165 10.65 4.62 9.40
N VAL A 166 11.97 4.82 9.36
CA VAL A 166 12.64 5.53 8.27
C VAL A 166 12.40 4.82 6.94
N GLN A 167 12.54 3.48 6.91
CA GLN A 167 12.32 2.67 5.73
C GLN A 167 10.86 2.73 5.24
N ALA A 168 9.87 2.76 6.15
CA ALA A 168 8.48 3.00 5.80
C ALA A 168 8.30 4.34 5.07
N GLY A 169 8.96 5.40 5.53
CA GLY A 169 8.94 6.69 4.85
C GLY A 169 9.57 6.67 3.46
N VAL A 170 10.66 5.91 3.26
CA VAL A 170 11.26 5.69 1.93
C VAL A 170 10.27 4.96 1.01
N TRP A 171 9.56 3.95 1.50
CA TRP A 171 8.50 3.29 0.73
C TRP A 171 7.35 4.25 0.38
N ARG A 172 6.93 5.10 1.31
CA ARG A 172 5.93 6.15 1.03
C ARG A 172 6.41 7.15 -0.01
N ALA A 173 7.70 7.49 -0.03
CA ALA A 173 8.29 8.34 -1.05
C ALA A 173 8.18 7.71 -2.45
N GLY A 174 8.56 6.44 -2.60
CA GLY A 174 8.40 5.72 -3.87
C GLY A 174 6.93 5.62 -4.30
N LEU A 175 6.04 5.24 -3.38
CA LEU A 175 4.60 5.15 -3.64
C LEU A 175 3.98 6.51 -3.99
N GLY A 176 4.43 7.60 -3.36
CA GLY A 176 4.00 8.96 -3.68
C GLY A 176 4.45 9.41 -5.07
N VAL A 177 5.68 9.09 -5.46
CA VAL A 177 6.21 9.42 -6.80
C VAL A 177 5.40 8.76 -7.91
N THR A 178 4.93 7.53 -7.70
CA THR A 178 4.01 6.87 -8.67
C THR A 178 2.68 7.61 -8.83
N LYS A 179 2.31 8.46 -7.87
CA LYS A 179 1.09 9.30 -7.87
C LYS A 179 1.36 10.77 -8.21
N GLY A 180 2.59 11.13 -8.58
CA GLY A 180 2.99 12.51 -8.90
C GLY A 180 3.37 13.38 -7.71
N THR A 181 3.48 12.79 -6.51
CA THR A 181 3.98 13.49 -5.33
C THR A 181 5.51 13.51 -5.33
N THR A 182 6.12 14.68 -5.17
CA THR A 182 7.57 14.81 -5.03
C THR A 182 8.05 14.18 -3.72
N PRO A 183 9.18 13.44 -3.69
CA PRO A 183 9.76 12.90 -2.46
C PRO A 183 10.01 14.01 -1.43
N SER A 184 9.67 13.78 -0.17
CA SER A 184 9.87 14.77 0.89
C SER A 184 10.24 14.13 2.22
N ILE A 185 10.94 14.88 3.07
CA ILE A 185 11.34 14.43 4.42
C ILE A 185 10.11 14.15 5.29
N GLU A 186 8.98 14.82 5.04
CA GLU A 186 7.72 14.60 5.76
C GLU A 186 7.26 13.13 5.70
N GLN A 187 7.53 12.45 4.59
CA GLN A 187 7.19 11.04 4.42
C GLN A 187 7.93 10.14 5.42
N LEU A 188 9.13 10.53 5.86
CA LEU A 188 9.92 9.86 6.90
C LEU A 188 9.29 10.00 8.30
N THR A 189 8.52 11.06 8.52
CA THR A 189 7.86 11.34 9.82
C THR A 189 6.41 10.88 9.86
N ASN A 190 5.82 10.50 8.73
CA ASN A 190 4.45 10.01 8.69
C ASN A 190 4.34 8.66 9.44
N THR A 191 3.32 8.55 10.30
CA THR A 191 3.10 7.38 11.17
C THR A 191 1.96 6.46 10.74
N ASP A 192 1.32 6.76 9.60
CA ASP A 192 0.14 6.02 9.13
C ASP A 192 0.52 4.57 8.83
N ASN A 193 -0.27 3.63 9.36
CA ASN A 193 -0.06 2.20 9.15
C ASN A 193 1.34 1.67 9.55
N LEU A 194 2.08 2.37 10.42
CA LEU A 194 3.39 1.88 10.88
C LEU A 194 3.28 0.58 11.68
N VAL A 195 2.25 0.43 12.52
CA VAL A 195 2.05 -0.78 13.32
C VAL A 195 1.88 -2.01 12.42
N PRO A 196 0.92 -2.06 11.47
CA PRO A 196 0.80 -3.21 10.57
C PRO A 196 2.06 -3.42 9.71
N TYR A 197 2.72 -2.36 9.25
CA TYR A 197 3.99 -2.46 8.53
C TYR A 197 5.11 -3.13 9.37
N ILE A 198 5.34 -2.67 10.59
CA ILE A 198 6.39 -3.19 11.48
C ILE A 198 6.09 -4.65 11.84
N LEU A 199 4.84 -4.95 12.23
CA LEU A 199 4.43 -6.33 12.52
C LEU A 199 4.62 -7.24 11.31
N THR A 200 4.34 -6.74 10.10
CA THR A 200 4.57 -7.50 8.86
C THR A 200 6.05 -7.79 8.66
N ASN A 201 6.93 -6.81 8.85
CA ASN A 201 8.37 -7.02 8.77
C ASN A 201 8.91 -7.98 9.84
N VAL A 202 8.34 -7.97 11.06
CA VAL A 202 8.70 -8.95 12.10
C VAL A 202 8.34 -10.37 11.64
N VAL A 203 7.12 -10.59 11.14
CA VAL A 203 6.68 -11.92 10.67
C VAL A 203 7.52 -12.37 9.46
N ILE A 204 7.82 -11.47 8.54
CA ILE A 204 8.72 -11.76 7.40
C ILE A 204 10.11 -12.15 7.89
N GLY A 205 10.67 -11.40 8.85
CA GLY A 205 11.98 -11.68 9.43
C GLY A 205 12.05 -13.05 10.13
N ILE A 206 11.02 -13.41 10.90
CA ILE A 206 10.90 -14.74 11.52
C ILE A 206 10.83 -15.83 10.45
N GLY A 207 9.99 -15.65 9.42
CA GLY A 207 9.88 -16.60 8.32
C GLY A 207 11.18 -16.76 7.54
N PHE A 208 11.94 -15.67 7.36
CA PHE A 208 13.26 -15.71 6.73
C PHE A 208 14.26 -16.51 7.55
N VAL A 209 14.35 -16.27 8.87
CA VAL A 209 15.23 -17.02 9.77
C VAL A 209 14.87 -18.50 9.80
N ILE A 210 13.59 -18.85 9.93
CA ILE A 210 13.11 -20.24 9.85
C ILE A 210 13.50 -20.86 8.51
N GLY A 211 13.30 -20.13 7.41
CA GLY A 211 13.71 -20.53 6.07
C GLY A 211 15.21 -20.87 6.04
N LEU A 212 16.07 -19.95 6.48
CA LEU A 212 17.52 -20.16 6.52
C LEU A 212 17.94 -21.37 7.37
N VAL A 213 17.28 -21.59 8.51
CA VAL A 213 17.55 -22.75 9.39
C VAL A 213 17.19 -24.07 8.68
N LEU A 214 16.12 -24.09 7.87
CA LEU A 214 15.74 -25.26 7.09
C LEU A 214 16.65 -25.47 5.87
N CYS A 215 17.05 -24.39 5.17
CA CYS A 215 18.07 -24.32 4.12
C CYS A 215 18.15 -22.88 3.56
N VAL A 216 19.25 -22.46 2.94
CA VAL A 216 19.36 -21.12 2.34
C VAL A 216 18.27 -20.84 1.29
N LEU A 217 17.92 -21.84 0.46
CA LEU A 217 16.94 -21.68 -0.63
C LEU A 217 15.51 -21.33 -0.15
N PRO A 218 14.90 -22.02 0.83
CA PRO A 218 13.58 -21.65 1.34
C PRO A 218 13.55 -20.26 1.99
N GLY A 219 14.65 -19.81 2.62
CA GLY A 219 14.76 -18.44 3.11
C GLY A 219 14.68 -17.39 2.00
N ILE A 220 15.43 -17.59 0.91
CA ILE A 220 15.39 -16.69 -0.25
C ILE A 220 14.00 -16.72 -0.92
N ALA A 221 13.42 -17.91 -1.11
CA ALA A 221 12.09 -18.05 -1.68
C ALA A 221 11.05 -17.29 -0.85
N TRP A 222 11.11 -17.38 0.48
CA TRP A 222 10.24 -16.64 1.39
C TRP A 222 10.31 -15.12 1.16
N LEU A 223 11.51 -14.55 1.02
CA LEU A 223 11.68 -13.12 0.76
C LEU A 223 11.09 -12.70 -0.59
N ILE A 224 11.24 -13.52 -1.63
CA ILE A 224 10.67 -13.24 -2.95
C ILE A 224 9.14 -13.21 -2.88
N PHE A 225 8.52 -14.23 -2.27
CA PHE A 225 7.06 -14.31 -2.15
C PHE A 225 6.46 -13.25 -1.22
N THR A 226 7.23 -12.73 -0.26
CA THR A 226 6.80 -11.69 0.69
C THR A 226 7.26 -10.29 0.34
N ALA A 227 7.92 -10.09 -0.81
CA ALA A 227 8.55 -8.82 -1.19
C ALA A 227 7.59 -7.62 -1.16
N PHE A 228 6.31 -7.82 -1.49
CA PHE A 228 5.32 -6.74 -1.53
C PHE A 228 4.48 -6.61 -0.25
N ALA A 229 4.56 -7.59 0.66
CA ALA A 229 3.79 -7.58 1.90
C ALA A 229 4.02 -6.32 2.75
N PRO A 230 5.26 -5.80 2.91
CA PRO A 230 5.46 -4.54 3.63
C PRO A 230 4.72 -3.36 2.97
N LEU A 231 4.75 -3.24 1.64
CA LEU A 231 4.05 -2.17 0.92
C LEU A 231 2.53 -2.31 1.05
N ILE A 232 2.01 -3.54 0.99
CA ILE A 232 0.58 -3.82 1.20
C ILE A 232 0.14 -3.38 2.61
N ALA A 233 0.87 -3.78 3.64
CA ALA A 233 0.56 -3.41 5.02
C ALA A 233 0.67 -1.90 5.25
N LEU A 234 1.66 -1.26 4.64
CA LEU A 234 1.91 0.18 4.76
C LEU A 234 0.83 1.01 4.07
N GLU A 235 0.42 0.63 2.86
CA GLU A 235 -0.54 1.40 2.09
C GLU A 235 -1.99 1.09 2.48
N LYS A 236 -2.34 -0.18 2.70
CA LYS A 236 -3.72 -0.61 2.97
C LYS A 236 -4.03 -0.71 4.46
N GLY A 237 -3.04 -0.67 5.35
CA GLY A 237 -3.24 -0.79 6.79
C GLY A 237 -3.67 -2.19 7.26
N VAL A 238 -3.58 -3.19 6.39
CA VAL A 238 -3.99 -4.57 6.69
C VAL A 238 -2.94 -5.29 7.56
N GLY A 239 -3.39 -6.28 8.34
CA GLY A 239 -2.51 -7.04 9.22
C GLY A 239 -1.51 -7.96 8.48
N PRO A 240 -0.48 -8.48 9.17
CA PRO A 240 0.59 -9.28 8.55
C PRO A 240 0.11 -10.49 7.76
N GLY A 241 -0.89 -11.22 8.27
CA GLY A 241 -1.39 -12.42 7.62
C GLY A 241 -2.05 -12.11 6.27
N GLU A 242 -2.85 -11.04 6.20
CA GLU A 242 -3.50 -10.60 4.96
C GLU A 242 -2.47 -10.04 3.98
N ALA A 243 -1.56 -9.17 4.45
CA ALA A 243 -0.50 -8.60 3.63
C ALA A 243 0.39 -9.67 2.99
N ILE A 244 0.82 -10.67 3.77
CA ILE A 244 1.64 -11.79 3.31
C ILE A 244 0.87 -12.67 2.34
N SER A 245 -0.39 -13.02 2.66
CA SER A 245 -1.22 -13.84 1.77
C SER A 245 -1.42 -13.18 0.41
N GLN A 246 -1.73 -11.88 0.41
CA GLN A 246 -1.89 -11.11 -0.83
C GLN A 246 -0.58 -11.01 -1.63
N SER A 247 0.56 -10.72 -0.97
CA SER A 247 1.87 -10.72 -1.63
C SER A 247 2.16 -12.08 -2.26
N ILE A 248 1.95 -13.18 -1.51
CA ILE A 248 2.18 -14.53 -2.02
C ILE A 248 1.32 -14.81 -3.26
N SER A 249 0.05 -14.41 -3.27
CA SER A 249 -0.82 -14.59 -4.43
C SER A 249 -0.29 -13.82 -5.65
N TRP A 250 0.01 -12.54 -5.47
CA TRP A 250 0.54 -11.69 -6.56
C TRP A 250 1.82 -12.25 -7.16
N VAL A 251 2.76 -12.69 -6.32
CA VAL A 251 4.03 -13.25 -6.76
C VAL A 251 3.84 -14.63 -7.38
N LYS A 252 2.94 -15.48 -6.89
CA LYS A 252 2.66 -16.79 -7.51
C LYS A 252 2.08 -16.64 -8.91
N ASP A 253 1.12 -15.75 -9.09
CA ASP A 253 0.42 -15.56 -10.38
C ASP A 253 1.32 -14.93 -11.44
N ASN A 254 2.41 -14.26 -11.02
CA ASN A 254 3.33 -13.53 -11.89
C ASN A 254 4.81 -13.83 -11.60
N PHE A 255 5.11 -15.07 -11.20
CA PHE A 255 6.41 -15.39 -10.59
C PHE A 255 7.60 -15.03 -11.47
N GLY A 256 7.56 -15.37 -12.76
CA GLY A 256 8.67 -15.10 -13.68
C GLY A 256 8.99 -13.61 -13.79
N GLN A 257 7.97 -12.79 -14.03
CA GLN A 257 8.11 -11.35 -14.18
C GLN A 257 8.58 -10.70 -12.88
N VAL A 258 7.92 -11.01 -11.76
CA VAL A 258 8.28 -10.46 -10.44
C VAL A 258 9.71 -10.86 -10.06
N PHE A 259 10.07 -12.13 -10.24
CA PHE A 259 11.40 -12.63 -9.90
C PHE A 259 12.49 -11.86 -10.64
N VAL A 260 12.33 -11.67 -11.96
CA VAL A 260 13.32 -10.93 -12.75
C VAL A 260 13.36 -9.45 -12.36
N ILE A 261 12.21 -8.82 -12.09
CA ILE A 261 12.17 -7.42 -11.63
C ILE A 261 12.93 -7.26 -10.31
N LEU A 262 12.66 -8.12 -9.33
CA LEU A 262 13.33 -8.07 -8.03
C LEU A 262 14.83 -8.35 -8.17
N LEU A 263 15.20 -9.33 -8.99
CA LEU A 263 16.59 -9.67 -9.27
C LEU A 263 17.33 -8.50 -9.93
N VAL A 264 16.74 -7.87 -10.96
CA VAL A 264 17.34 -6.73 -11.64
C VAL A 264 17.42 -5.52 -10.72
N SER A 265 16.39 -5.26 -9.91
CA SER A 265 16.42 -4.19 -8.90
C SER A 265 17.54 -4.40 -7.89
N TYR A 266 17.77 -5.65 -7.47
CA TYR A 266 18.88 -6.01 -6.59
C TYR A 266 20.25 -5.87 -7.27
N ILE A 267 20.37 -6.24 -8.55
CA ILE A 267 21.60 -6.04 -9.34
C ILE A 267 21.90 -4.54 -9.49
N VAL A 268 20.89 -3.72 -9.80
CA VAL A 268 21.02 -2.25 -9.88
C VAL A 268 21.56 -1.68 -8.56
N TYR A 269 21.06 -2.16 -7.43
CA TYR A 269 21.59 -1.82 -6.11
C TYR A 269 23.08 -2.20 -5.97
N ILE A 270 23.46 -3.45 -6.31
CA ILE A 270 24.86 -3.92 -6.26
C ILE A 270 25.78 -3.08 -7.14
N VAL A 271 25.36 -2.76 -8.38
CA VAL A 271 26.15 -1.90 -9.28
C VAL A 271 26.41 -0.54 -8.65
N GLY A 272 25.40 0.06 -8.01
CA GLY A 272 25.59 1.32 -7.28
C GLY A 272 26.55 1.20 -6.11
N ALA A 273 26.53 0.08 -5.38
CA ALA A 273 27.49 -0.18 -4.31
C ALA A 273 28.92 -0.31 -4.83
N CYS A 274 29.12 -0.99 -5.96
CA CYS A 274 30.43 -1.13 -6.62
C CYS A 274 31.00 0.21 -7.12
N LEU A 275 30.16 1.21 -7.41
CA LEU A 275 30.56 2.56 -7.80
C LEU A 275 30.90 3.45 -6.60
N CYS A 276 31.66 2.90 -5.64
CA CYS A 276 32.18 3.59 -4.45
C CYS A 276 31.11 4.26 -3.56
N GLY A 277 29.89 3.71 -3.52
CA GLY A 277 28.79 4.22 -2.71
C GLY A 277 28.10 5.48 -3.25
N ILE A 278 28.76 6.30 -4.08
CA ILE A 278 28.11 7.43 -4.77
C ILE A 278 27.02 6.92 -5.72
N GLY A 279 27.26 5.77 -6.37
CA GLY A 279 26.27 5.12 -7.21
C GLY A 279 24.98 4.75 -6.48
N LEU A 280 25.03 4.48 -5.17
CA LEU A 280 23.84 4.17 -4.37
C LEU A 280 22.85 5.34 -4.30
N LEU A 281 23.33 6.59 -4.40
CA LEU A 281 22.46 7.77 -4.40
C LEU A 281 21.50 7.80 -5.59
N ALA A 282 21.84 7.12 -6.68
CA ALA A 282 20.98 6.96 -7.84
C ALA A 282 20.30 5.59 -7.86
N THR A 283 21.03 4.51 -7.61
CA THR A 283 20.48 3.16 -7.81
C THR A 283 19.42 2.77 -6.78
N VAL A 284 19.50 3.28 -5.54
CA VAL A 284 18.46 3.05 -4.53
C VAL A 284 17.12 3.67 -4.94
N PRO A 285 17.00 4.96 -5.31
CA PRO A 285 15.72 5.54 -5.69
C PRO A 285 15.20 4.94 -7.01
N ILE A 286 16.08 4.56 -7.94
CA ILE A 286 15.68 3.85 -9.16
C ILE A 286 15.03 2.50 -8.80
N ALA A 287 15.69 1.69 -7.97
CA ALA A 287 15.17 0.39 -7.55
C ALA A 287 13.89 0.52 -6.69
N LEU A 288 13.86 1.51 -5.79
CA LEU A 288 12.68 1.86 -4.99
C LEU A 288 11.47 2.14 -5.90
N VAL A 289 11.64 3.04 -6.87
CA VAL A 289 10.55 3.43 -7.75
C VAL A 289 10.13 2.25 -8.65
N ALA A 290 11.09 1.47 -9.16
CA ALA A 290 10.79 0.26 -9.93
C ALA A 290 9.94 -0.73 -9.12
N ILE A 291 10.29 -1.00 -7.85
CA ILE A 291 9.51 -1.88 -6.98
C ILE A 291 8.11 -1.30 -6.71
N THR A 292 7.99 0.01 -6.46
CA THR A 292 6.68 0.64 -6.24
C THR A 292 5.83 0.70 -7.52
N TYR A 293 6.44 0.83 -8.69
CA TYR A 293 5.76 0.72 -9.99
C TYR A 293 5.21 -0.69 -10.19
N THR A 294 6.01 -1.71 -9.89
CA THR A 294 5.57 -3.11 -9.93
C THR A 294 4.46 -3.39 -8.94
N TYR A 295 4.51 -2.80 -7.74
CA TYR A 295 3.41 -2.85 -6.79
C TYR A 295 2.11 -2.29 -7.39
N ARG A 296 2.15 -1.13 -8.04
CA ARG A 296 0.98 -0.54 -8.72
C ARG A 296 0.47 -1.45 -9.84
N ALA A 297 1.36 -2.06 -10.62
CA ALA A 297 0.98 -3.04 -11.67
C ALA A 297 0.26 -4.25 -11.11
N LEU A 298 0.78 -4.84 -10.03
CA LEU A 298 0.14 -5.99 -9.36
C LEU A 298 -1.20 -5.62 -8.72
N ASN A 299 -1.34 -4.36 -8.27
CA ASN A 299 -2.56 -3.86 -7.65
C ASN A 299 -3.54 -3.23 -8.67
N ASN A 300 -3.23 -3.25 -9.98
CA ASN A 300 -4.01 -2.63 -11.05
C ASN A 300 -4.29 -1.12 -10.83
N GLU A 301 -3.30 -0.39 -10.36
CA GLU A 301 -3.39 1.05 -10.10
C GLU A 301 -2.63 1.85 -11.15
N LEU A 302 -3.21 2.99 -11.54
CA LEU A 302 -2.60 3.91 -12.48
C LEU A 302 -1.35 4.56 -11.90
N VAL A 303 -0.39 4.83 -12.76
CA VAL A 303 0.81 5.60 -12.43
C VAL A 303 0.88 6.86 -13.28
N VAL A 304 1.44 7.94 -12.71
CA VAL A 304 1.69 9.14 -13.50
C VAL A 304 2.82 8.87 -14.51
N PRO A 305 2.72 9.39 -15.74
CA PRO A 305 3.70 9.15 -16.79
C PRO A 305 5.08 9.66 -16.41
#